data_AF-A0A3B9I0J5-F1
#
_entry.id   AF-A0A3B9I0J5-F1
#
_cell.length_a   1.000
_cell.length_b   1.000
_cell.length_c   1.000
_cell.angle_alpha   90.00
_cell.angle_beta   90.00
_cell.angle_gamma   90.00
#
_symmetry.space_group_name_H-M   'P 1'
#
loop_
_entity.id
_entity.type
_entity.pdbx_description
1 polymer ?
#
loop_
_entity_poly.entity_id
_entity_poly.type
_entity_poly.pdbx_seq_one_letter_code
_entity_poly.pdbx_strand_id
1 'polypeptide(L)'
;GRQEDTADPIVVAVFFNPTGAGTWYATEYDPATKEFFGYVSIFGDWNDEWGSFSLAELESHRGNFGLGIERDLYFEEKPISQIVSRAKL
;
A
#
# COMPACT_ATOMS: atom_id res chain seq x y z
N GLY A 1 -14.41 2.43 -0.06
CA GLY A 1 -15.20 2.19 -1.29
C GLY A 1 -14.30 1.56 -2.32
N ARG A 2 -14.85 1.01 -3.41
CA ARG A 2 -14.04 0.40 -4.47
C ARG A 2 -13.58 1.45 -5.49
N GLN A 3 -12.32 1.38 -5.89
CA GLN A 3 -11.62 2.29 -6.80
C GLN A 3 -10.76 1.54 -7.85
N GLU A 4 -10.77 0.20 -7.91
CA GLU A 4 -9.96 -0.63 -8.81
C GLU A 4 -10.12 -0.32 -10.31
N ASP A 5 -11.27 0.25 -10.70
CA ASP A 5 -11.53 0.70 -12.09
C ASP A 5 -11.31 2.22 -12.28
N THR A 6 -10.78 2.91 -11.27
CA THR A 6 -10.50 4.36 -11.33
C THR A 6 -9.08 4.57 -11.82
N ALA A 7 -8.88 5.36 -12.89
CA ALA A 7 -7.56 5.57 -13.49
C ALA A 7 -6.52 6.25 -12.55
N ASP A 8 -7.00 7.08 -11.62
CA ASP A 8 -6.17 7.80 -10.65
C ASP A 8 -6.83 7.74 -9.26
N PRO A 9 -6.83 6.56 -8.62
CA PRO A 9 -7.55 6.33 -7.37
C PRO A 9 -6.91 7.10 -6.22
N ILE A 10 -7.72 7.45 -5.22
CA ILE A 10 -7.24 8.09 -4.00
C ILE A 10 -6.61 7.03 -3.10
N VAL A 11 -5.36 7.26 -2.70
CA VAL A 11 -4.70 6.48 -1.66
C VAL A 11 -5.23 6.94 -0.31
N VAL A 12 -5.72 5.99 0.49
CA VAL A 12 -6.35 6.22 1.81
C VAL A 12 -5.47 5.81 2.97
N ALA A 13 -4.47 4.97 2.72
CA ALA A 13 -3.44 4.62 3.69
C ALA A 13 -2.14 4.21 2.99
N VAL A 14 -1.01 4.53 3.63
CA VAL A 14 0.31 4.08 3.20
C VAL A 14 0.91 3.23 4.30
N PHE A 15 1.41 2.06 3.91
CA PHE A 15 2.17 1.17 4.77
C PHE A 15 3.59 1.05 4.23
N PHE A 16 4.58 0.91 5.10
CA PHE A 16 5.98 0.82 4.69
C PHE A 16 6.81 -0.03 5.65
N ASN A 17 7.87 -0.63 5.13
CA ASN A 17 8.88 -1.27 5.95
C ASN A 17 9.87 -0.22 6.48
N PRO A 18 9.89 0.09 7.80
CA PRO A 18 10.78 1.12 8.35
C PRO A 18 12.26 0.72 8.30
N THR A 19 12.56 -0.53 7.97
CA THR A 19 13.92 -1.09 8.02
C THR A 19 14.42 -1.67 6.70
N GLY A 20 13.70 -1.43 5.61
CA GLY A 20 14.02 -2.02 4.31
C GLY A 20 13.12 -1.50 3.19
N ALA A 21 13.02 -2.30 2.13
CA ALA A 21 12.16 -2.01 0.99
C ALA A 21 10.72 -2.52 1.26
N GLY A 22 9.76 -2.01 0.47
CA GLY A 22 8.34 -2.30 0.66
C GLY A 22 7.55 -1.05 1.02
N THR A 23 6.66 -0.64 0.11
CA THR A 23 5.62 0.34 0.36
C THR A 23 4.32 -0.12 -0.29
N TRP A 24 3.23 -0.05 0.46
CA TRP A 24 1.90 -0.43 0.02
C TRP A 24 1.00 0.80 0.11
N TYR A 25 0.41 1.18 -1.03
CA TYR A 25 -0.47 2.34 -1.17
C TYR A 25 -1.91 1.85 -1.29
N ALA A 26 -2.62 1.73 -0.17
CA ALA A 26 -3.98 1.23 -0.14
C ALA A 26 -4.95 2.26 -0.72
N THR A 27 -5.79 1.83 -1.66
CA THR A 27 -6.91 2.61 -2.20
C THR A 27 -8.26 2.07 -1.72
N GLU A 28 -8.28 0.81 -1.26
CA GLU A 28 -9.46 0.15 -0.74
C GLU A 28 -9.12 -0.67 0.52
N TYR A 29 -10.14 -0.91 1.34
CA TYR A 29 -10.08 -1.84 2.46
C TYR A 29 -11.42 -2.55 2.61
N ASP A 30 -11.38 -3.88 2.63
CA ASP A 30 -12.51 -4.72 2.97
C ASP A 30 -12.42 -5.14 4.45
N PRO A 31 -13.30 -4.64 5.33
CA PRO A 31 -13.26 -4.98 6.75
C PRO A 31 -13.70 -6.43 7.05
N ALA A 32 -14.39 -7.10 6.13
CA ALA A 32 -14.83 -8.49 6.31
C ALA A 32 -13.67 -9.48 6.10
N THR A 33 -12.85 -9.25 5.07
CA THR A 33 -11.67 -10.09 4.77
C THR A 33 -10.39 -9.55 5.39
N LYS A 34 -10.39 -8.28 5.82
CA LYS A 34 -9.20 -7.52 6.25
C LYS A 34 -8.13 -7.43 5.16
N GLU A 35 -8.55 -7.38 3.90
CA GLU A 35 -7.68 -7.19 2.75
C GLU A 35 -7.79 -5.76 2.24
N PHE A 36 -6.67 -5.26 1.75
CA PHE A 36 -6.60 -4.02 1.00
C PHE A 36 -6.51 -4.33 -0.48
N PHE A 37 -6.92 -3.38 -1.32
CA PHE A 37 -6.47 -3.29 -2.70
C PHE A 37 -5.67 -2.00 -2.86
N GLY A 38 -4.60 -2.04 -3.66
CA GLY A 38 -3.74 -0.89 -3.84
C GLY A 38 -2.54 -1.13 -4.73
N TYR A 39 -1.67 -0.13 -4.81
CA TYR A 39 -0.39 -0.25 -5.51
C TYR A 39 0.69 -0.73 -4.55
N VAL A 40 1.47 -1.71 -4.96
CA VAL A 40 2.49 -2.37 -4.15
C VAL A 40 3.85 -2.16 -4.81
N SER A 41 4.77 -1.53 -4.08
CA SER A 41 6.14 -1.26 -4.53
C SER A 41 7.11 -1.91 -3.56
N ILE A 42 7.50 -3.16 -3.86
CA ILE A 42 8.42 -3.93 -2.98
C ILE A 42 9.86 -3.58 -3.30
N PHE A 43 10.21 -3.52 -4.58
CA PHE A 43 11.58 -3.29 -5.04
C PHE A 43 11.76 -1.92 -5.70
N GLY A 44 10.66 -1.21 -6.02
CA GLY A 44 10.72 0.04 -6.75
C GLY A 44 11.07 -0.15 -8.23
N ASP A 45 10.82 -1.34 -8.78
CA ASP A 45 11.20 -1.75 -10.13
C ASP A 45 9.99 -2.20 -10.98
N TRP A 46 10.22 -3.04 -11.99
CA TRP A 46 9.17 -3.54 -12.88
C TRP A 46 8.19 -4.52 -12.22
N ASN A 47 8.46 -4.98 -11.00
CA ASN A 47 7.55 -5.85 -10.24
C ASN A 47 6.53 -5.06 -9.42
N ASP A 48 6.60 -3.72 -9.44
CA ASP A 48 5.60 -2.91 -8.77
C ASP A 48 4.24 -3.05 -9.48
N GLU A 49 3.19 -3.35 -8.73
CA GLU A 49 1.93 -3.81 -9.31
C GLU A 49 0.70 -3.33 -8.53
N TRP A 50 -0.45 -3.35 -9.20
CA TRP A 50 -1.76 -3.21 -8.56
C TRP A 50 -2.23 -4.58 -8.10
N GLY A 51 -2.63 -4.69 -6.83
CA GLY A 51 -3.10 -5.97 -6.29
C GLY A 51 -3.63 -5.87 -4.88
N SER A 52 -4.15 -7.00 -4.41
CA SER A 52 -4.64 -7.15 -3.05
C SER A 52 -3.52 -7.54 -2.09
N PHE A 53 -3.59 -7.07 -0.84
CA PHE A 53 -2.65 -7.44 0.22
C PHE A 53 -3.34 -7.51 1.58
N SER A 54 -2.88 -8.43 2.44
CA SER A 54 -3.54 -8.74 3.72
C SER A 54 -3.02 -7.90 4.88
N LEU A 55 -3.93 -7.32 5.67
CA LEU A 55 -3.56 -6.67 6.93
C LEU A 55 -2.83 -7.63 7.88
N ALA A 56 -3.28 -8.88 7.96
CA ALA A 56 -2.68 -9.87 8.85
C ALA A 56 -1.24 -10.20 8.44
N GLU A 57 -0.94 -10.22 7.14
CA GLU A 57 0.43 -10.43 6.66
C GLU A 57 1.33 -9.24 7.03
N LEU A 58 0.86 -8.00 6.82
CA LEU A 58 1.58 -6.80 7.25
C LEU A 58 1.86 -6.78 8.76
N GLU A 59 0.85 -7.12 9.58
CA GLU A 59 0.96 -7.17 11.05
C GLU A 59 1.87 -8.30 11.55
N SER A 60 1.98 -9.41 10.80
CA SER A 60 2.81 -10.56 11.15
C SER A 60 4.28 -10.39 10.74
N HIS A 61 4.55 -9.53 9.76
CA HIS A 61 5.90 -9.28 9.27
C HIS A 61 6.82 -8.77 10.39
N ARG A 62 8.04 -9.31 10.45
CA ARG A 62 9.09 -8.84 11.35
C ARG A 62 10.35 -8.66 10.53
N GLY A 63 10.74 -7.40 10.35
CA GLY A 63 11.96 -6.97 9.68
C GLY A 63 13.14 -6.86 10.65
N ASN A 64 14.10 -6.02 10.28
CA ASN A 64 15.29 -5.81 11.10
C ASN A 64 14.91 -5.18 12.44
N PHE A 65 15.69 -5.49 13.48
CA PHE A 65 15.45 -5.02 14.86
C PHE A 65 14.09 -5.43 15.45
N GLY A 66 13.39 -6.39 14.83
CA GLY A 66 12.07 -6.84 15.26
C GLY A 66 10.94 -5.88 14.93
N LEU A 67 11.18 -4.86 14.09
CA LEU A 67 10.16 -3.91 13.67
C LEU A 67 9.23 -4.52 12.61
N GLY A 68 7.94 -4.22 12.69
CA GLY A 68 6.95 -4.64 11.71
C GLY A 68 6.80 -3.63 10.56
N ILE A 69 5.84 -3.89 9.68
CA ILE A 69 5.36 -2.87 8.75
C ILE A 69 4.60 -1.80 9.53
N GLU A 70 4.85 -0.53 9.22
CA GLU A 70 4.20 0.61 9.85
C GLU A 70 3.20 1.28 8.92
N ARG A 71 2.18 1.92 9.50
CA ARG A 71 1.25 2.81 8.78
C ARG A 71 1.69 4.25 8.98
N ASP A 72 1.77 5.02 7.90
CA ASP A 72 1.99 6.46 7.99
C ASP A 72 0.72 7.15 8.54
N LEU A 73 0.81 7.70 9.75
CA LEU A 73 -0.28 8.39 10.43
C LEU A 73 -0.45 9.85 10.00
N TYR A 74 0.55 10.41 9.29
CA TYR A 74 0.55 11.79 8.81
C TYR A 74 0.29 11.88 7.32
N PHE A 75 0.12 10.74 6.65
CA PHE A 75 -0.24 10.70 5.24
C PHE A 75 -1.64 11.29 5.03
N GLU A 76 -1.73 12.30 4.17
CA GLU A 76 -2.98 12.89 3.71
C GLU A 76 -3.43 12.24 2.40
N GLU A 77 -4.72 11.92 2.31
CA GLU A 77 -5.31 11.29 1.13
C GLU A 77 -5.07 12.12 -0.14
N LYS A 78 -4.59 11.47 -1.19
CA LYS A 78 -4.37 12.10 -2.50
C LYS A 78 -4.34 11.06 -3.63
N PRO A 79 -4.54 11.48 -4.89
CA PRO A 79 -4.46 10.58 -6.04
C PRO A 79 -3.10 9.89 -6.14
N ILE A 80 -3.08 8.62 -6.54
CA ILE A 80 -1.86 7.83 -6.68
C ILE A 80 -0.83 8.54 -7.58
N SER A 81 -1.28 9.25 -8.61
CA SER A 81 -0.41 9.96 -9.53
C SER A 81 0.44 11.07 -8.89
N GLN A 82 0.02 11.60 -7.72
CA GLN A 82 0.77 12.59 -6.96
C GLN A 82 1.82 11.96 -6.03
N ILE A 83 1.83 10.64 -5.89
CA ILE A 83 2.70 9.87 -4.99
C ILE A 83 3.66 9.03 -5.83
N VAL A 84 3.11 8.25 -6.76
CA VAL A 84 3.83 7.38 -7.69
C VAL A 84 3.34 7.65 -9.11
N SER A 85 4.05 8.49 -9.84
CA SER A 85 3.63 8.98 -11.17
C SER A 85 3.38 7.87 -12.20
N ARG A 86 4.10 6.74 -12.09
CA ARG A 86 3.97 5.56 -12.97
C ARG A 86 2.81 4.62 -12.63
N ALA A 87 2.17 4.80 -11.48
CA ALA A 87 1.19 3.85 -10.96
C ALA A 87 -0.23 4.09 -11.46
N LYS A 88 -0.46 4.94 -12.47
CA LYS A 88 -1.80 5.09 -13.05
C LYS A 88 -2.27 3.75 -13.64
N LEU A 89 -3.53 3.41 -13.42
CA LEU A 89 -4.19 2.24 -14.03
C LEU A 89 -4.37 2.45 -15.54
#